data_AF-A0A6P1CZ99-F1
#
_entry.id   AF-A0A6P1CZ99-F1
#
_cell.length_a   1.000
_cell.length_b   1.000
_cell.length_c   1.000
_cell.angle_alpha   90.00
_cell.angle_beta   90.00
_cell.angle_gamma   90.00
#
_symmetry.space_group_name_H-M   'P 1'
#
loop_
_entity.id
_entity.type
_entity.pdbx_description
1 polymer ?
#
loop_
_entity_poly.entity_id
_entity_poly.type
_entity_poly.pdbx_seq_one_letter_code
_entity_poly.pdbx_strand_id
1 'polypeptide(L)'
;LTERGAAQAKTFGSRLTIPPRLLLSSQALRARQTAGFIEGATGVAAGILDGVHEVQVGELEGENSQQAHELFLRVYRSWHEGELAQRLPGGESGQDVLDRFLP
;
A
#
# COMPACT_ATOMS: atom_id res chain seq x y z
N LEU A 1 -13.15 2.26 -0.18
CA LEU A 1 -12.83 3.15 -1.32
C LEU A 1 -13.91 4.23 -1.41
N THR A 2 -13.60 5.38 -1.99
CA THR A 2 -14.65 6.32 -2.47
C THR A 2 -15.25 5.80 -3.78
N GLU A 3 -16.35 6.40 -4.24
CA GLU A 3 -16.94 6.08 -5.55
C GLU A 3 -15.96 6.27 -6.70
N ARG A 4 -15.19 7.38 -6.66
CA ARG A 4 -14.12 7.64 -7.62
C ARG A 4 -13.05 6.55 -7.60
N GLY A 5 -12.64 6.07 -6.41
CA GLY A 5 -11.68 4.98 -6.29
C GLY A 5 -12.20 3.66 -6.89
N ALA A 6 -13.48 3.34 -6.68
CA ALA A 6 -14.10 2.19 -7.31
C ALA A 6 -14.18 2.32 -8.85
N ALA A 7 -14.53 3.51 -9.36
CA ALA A 7 -14.55 3.77 -10.80
C ALA A 7 -13.16 3.65 -11.46
N GLN A 8 -12.11 4.13 -10.77
CA GLN A 8 -10.73 3.97 -11.21
C GLN A 8 -10.32 2.50 -11.28
N ALA A 9 -10.63 1.69 -10.26
CA ALA A 9 -10.32 0.26 -10.23
C ALA A 9 -11.02 -0.51 -11.37
N LYS A 10 -12.31 -0.25 -11.59
CA LYS A 10 -13.08 -0.85 -12.71
C LYS A 10 -12.49 -0.48 -14.06
N THR A 11 -12.16 0.80 -14.26
CA THR A 11 -11.56 1.31 -15.50
C THR A 11 -10.18 0.71 -15.75
N PHE A 12 -9.38 0.53 -14.71
CA PHE A 12 -8.08 -0.14 -14.84
C PHE A 12 -8.27 -1.59 -15.29
N GLY A 13 -9.12 -2.36 -14.61
CA GLY A 13 -9.39 -3.75 -14.94
C GLY A 13 -9.90 -3.94 -16.36
N SER A 14 -10.85 -3.10 -16.83
CA SER A 14 -11.43 -3.22 -18.18
C SER A 14 -10.48 -2.84 -19.32
N ARG A 15 -9.38 -2.14 -19.02
CA ARG A 15 -8.36 -1.75 -20.01
C ARG A 15 -7.26 -2.80 -20.20
N LEU A 16 -7.24 -3.85 -19.37
CA LEU A 16 -6.31 -4.96 -19.55
C LEU A 16 -6.71 -5.77 -20.79
N THR A 17 -5.92 -5.67 -21.86
CA THR A 17 -6.12 -6.46 -23.08
C THR A 17 -5.73 -7.93 -22.89
N ILE A 18 -4.85 -8.21 -21.93
CA ILE A 18 -4.41 -9.54 -21.54
C ILE A 18 -4.65 -9.67 -20.02
N PRO A 19 -5.41 -10.68 -19.57
CA PRO A 19 -5.59 -10.93 -18.15
C PRO A 19 -4.25 -11.21 -17.45
N PRO A 20 -4.07 -10.77 -16.19
CA PRO A 20 -2.86 -11.06 -15.44
C PRO A 20 -2.76 -12.56 -15.18
N ARG A 21 -1.54 -13.10 -15.15
CA ARG A 21 -1.33 -14.50 -14.74
C ARG A 21 -1.61 -14.71 -13.25
N LEU A 22 -1.43 -13.67 -12.44
CA LEU A 22 -1.63 -13.69 -11.00
C LEU A 22 -2.10 -12.30 -10.54
N LEU A 23 -3.09 -12.27 -9.66
CA LEU A 23 -3.58 -11.05 -9.03
C LEU A 23 -3.41 -11.18 -7.52
N LEU A 24 -2.55 -10.35 -6.93
CA LEU A 24 -2.30 -10.32 -5.49
C LEU A 24 -2.63 -8.96 -4.92
N SER A 25 -3.04 -8.95 -3.64
CA SER A 25 -3.35 -7.74 -2.90
C SER A 25 -2.90 -7.86 -1.45
N SER A 26 -2.70 -6.72 -0.79
CA SER A 26 -2.53 -6.68 0.67
C SER A 26 -3.84 -7.01 1.38
N GLN A 27 -3.77 -7.28 2.69
CA GLN A 27 -4.94 -7.49 3.53
C GLN A 27 -5.85 -6.27 3.69
N ALA A 28 -5.36 -5.05 3.39
CA ALA A 28 -6.10 -3.82 3.60
C ALA A 28 -7.41 -3.81 2.78
N LEU A 29 -8.52 -3.44 3.42
CA LEU A 29 -9.85 -3.44 2.78
C LEU A 29 -9.86 -2.65 1.46
N ARG A 30 -9.19 -1.49 1.42
CA ARG A 30 -9.08 -0.67 0.21
C ARG A 30 -8.38 -1.41 -0.94
N ALA A 31 -7.33 -2.18 -0.64
CA ALA A 31 -6.58 -2.95 -1.62
C ALA A 31 -7.39 -4.16 -2.11
N ARG A 32 -8.07 -4.85 -1.19
CA ARG A 32 -8.98 -5.95 -1.51
C ARG A 32 -10.15 -5.52 -2.38
N GLN A 33 -10.74 -4.35 -2.09
CA GLN A 33 -11.81 -3.78 -2.90
C GLN A 33 -11.34 -3.46 -4.31
N THR A 34 -10.16 -2.84 -4.47
CA THR A 34 -9.56 -2.58 -5.78
C THR A 34 -9.32 -3.90 -6.54
N ALA A 35 -8.71 -4.89 -5.89
CA ALA A 35 -8.45 -6.19 -6.50
C ALA A 35 -9.73 -6.91 -6.92
N GLY A 36 -10.81 -6.85 -6.12
CA GLY A 36 -12.10 -7.43 -6.48
C GLY A 36 -12.72 -6.84 -7.75
N PHE A 37 -12.54 -5.54 -8.02
CA PHE A 37 -12.97 -4.95 -9.29
C PHE A 37 -12.15 -5.43 -10.49
N ILE A 38 -10.84 -5.67 -10.29
CA ILE A 38 -9.96 -6.19 -11.33
C ILE A 38 -10.24 -7.68 -11.58
N GLU A 39 -10.47 -8.45 -10.52
CA GLU A 39 -10.93 -9.85 -10.59
C GLU A 39 -12.21 -9.94 -11.42
N GLY A 40 -13.22 -9.13 -11.13
CA GLY A 40 -14.47 -9.13 -11.89
C GLY A 40 -14.31 -8.78 -13.38
N ALA A 41 -13.32 -7.94 -13.73
CA ALA A 41 -13.05 -7.56 -15.11
C ALA A 41 -12.20 -8.59 -15.88
N THR A 42 -11.33 -9.32 -15.18
CA THR A 42 -10.32 -10.20 -15.80
C THR A 42 -10.65 -11.69 -15.66
N GLY A 43 -11.53 -12.07 -14.72
CA GLY A 43 -11.80 -13.45 -14.33
C GLY A 43 -10.69 -14.10 -13.50
N VAL A 44 -9.65 -13.35 -13.13
CA VAL A 44 -8.50 -13.87 -12.38
C VAL A 44 -8.70 -13.60 -10.89
N ALA A 45 -8.81 -14.68 -10.10
CA ALA A 45 -9.03 -14.59 -8.67
C ALA A 45 -7.92 -13.81 -7.95
N ALA A 46 -8.30 -12.89 -7.07
CA ALA A 46 -7.40 -12.11 -6.24
C ALA A 46 -6.97 -12.91 -5.01
N GLY A 47 -5.67 -13.12 -4.86
CA GLY A 47 -5.05 -13.68 -3.66
C GLY A 47 -4.62 -12.58 -2.68
N ILE A 48 -4.57 -12.92 -1.39
CA ILE A 48 -3.87 -12.11 -0.41
C ILE A 48 -2.41 -12.55 -0.38
N LEU A 49 -1.50 -11.59 -0.54
CA LEU A 49 -0.09 -11.78 -0.26
C LEU A 49 0.22 -11.10 1.07
N ASP A 50 0.79 -11.87 2.01
CA ASP A 50 1.23 -11.30 3.25
C ASP A 50 2.48 -10.43 3.04
N GLY A 51 2.68 -9.45 3.91
CA GLY A 51 3.87 -8.59 3.82
C GLY A 51 3.84 -7.49 2.75
N VAL A 52 2.84 -7.41 1.85
CA VAL A 52 2.73 -6.32 0.85
C VAL A 52 1.79 -5.18 1.29
N HIS A 53 1.75 -4.87 2.59
CA HIS A 53 0.98 -3.75 3.11
C HIS A 53 1.84 -2.50 3.28
N GLU A 54 1.15 -1.35 3.32
CA GLU A 54 1.74 -0.02 3.52
C GLU A 54 2.55 0.04 4.82
N VAL A 55 3.51 0.96 4.87
CA VAL A 55 4.24 1.29 6.09
C VAL A 55 3.28 1.66 7.23
N GLN A 56 3.53 1.12 8.42
CA GLN A 56 2.80 1.47 9.64
C GLN A 56 3.41 2.72 10.27
N VAL A 57 2.64 3.83 10.29
CA VAL A 57 3.12 5.13 10.77
C VAL A 57 2.92 5.37 12.27
N GLY A 58 2.37 4.38 12.98
CA GLY A 58 2.24 4.42 14.44
C GLY A 58 1.33 5.54 14.92
N GLU A 59 1.87 6.39 15.79
CA GLU A 59 1.14 7.52 16.41
C GLU A 59 0.67 8.56 15.39
N LEU A 60 1.21 8.56 14.16
CA LEU A 60 0.79 9.46 13.09
C LEU A 60 -0.43 8.95 12.32
N GLU A 61 -0.94 7.74 12.61
CA GLU A 61 -2.09 7.18 11.90
C GLU A 61 -3.33 8.06 12.12
N GLY A 62 -3.90 8.59 11.04
CA GLY A 62 -5.07 9.47 11.08
C GLY A 62 -4.76 10.91 11.49
N GLU A 63 -3.51 11.26 11.78
CA GLU A 63 -3.13 12.62 12.15
C GLU A 63 -2.79 13.45 10.92
N ASN A 64 -3.40 14.63 10.80
CA ASN A 64 -3.38 15.44 9.58
C ASN A 64 -2.72 16.82 9.77
N SER A 65 -2.10 17.09 10.92
CA SER A 65 -1.36 18.33 11.15
C SER A 65 -0.13 18.47 10.25
N GLN A 66 0.25 19.72 10.01
CA GLN A 66 1.48 20.03 9.30
C GLN A 66 2.72 19.43 10.00
N GLN A 67 2.72 19.40 11.33
CA GLN A 67 3.84 18.83 12.10
C GLN A 67 3.98 17.32 11.87
N ALA A 68 2.87 16.57 11.85
CA ALA A 68 2.89 15.15 11.54
C ALA A 68 3.38 14.90 10.11
N HIS A 69 2.91 15.70 9.15
CA HIS A 69 3.37 15.61 7.77
C HIS A 69 4.88 15.88 7.61
N GLU A 70 5.39 16.92 8.26
CA GLU A 70 6.82 17.27 8.25
C GLU A 70 7.69 16.19 8.90
N LEU A 71 7.22 15.61 10.01
CA LEU A 71 7.88 14.49 10.67
C LEU A 71 7.92 13.25 9.78
N PHE A 72 6.79 12.86 9.19
CA PHE A 72 6.71 11.77 8.22
C PHE A 72 7.70 11.96 7.07
N LEU A 73 7.67 13.12 6.41
CA LEU A 73 8.55 13.41 5.27
C LEU A 73 10.03 13.44 5.65
N ARG A 74 10.36 13.85 6.88
CA ARG A 74 11.75 13.83 7.37
C ARG A 74 12.27 12.40 7.48
N VAL A 75 11.53 11.53 8.18
CA VAL A 75 11.92 10.12 8.37
C VAL A 75 11.90 9.36 7.05
N TYR A 76 10.86 9.54 6.23
CA TYR A 76 10.76 8.88 4.93
C TYR A 76 11.91 9.29 3.99
N ARG A 77 12.34 10.56 4.01
CA ARG A 77 13.51 11.01 3.23
C ARG A 77 14.81 10.41 3.73
N SER A 78 15.02 10.30 5.04
CA SER A 78 16.26 9.69 5.56
C SER A 78 16.41 8.23 5.14
N TRP A 79 15.31 7.49 4.94
CA TRP A 79 15.38 6.14 4.37
C TRP A 79 15.95 6.10 2.96
N HIS A 80 15.65 7.11 2.12
CA HIS A 80 16.21 7.23 0.77
C HIS A 80 17.70 7.59 0.80
N GLU A 81 18.19 8.13 1.92
CA GLU A 81 19.60 8.43 2.19
C GLU A 81 20.35 7.25 2.83
N GLY A 82 19.66 6.12 3.07
CA GLY A 82 20.24 4.89 3.63
C GLY A 82 20.05 4.72 5.15
N GLU A 83 19.43 5.70 5.82
CA GLU A 83 19.18 5.69 7.27
C GLU A 83 17.96 4.83 7.64
N LEU A 84 17.96 3.55 7.24
CA LEU A 84 16.80 2.65 7.29
C LEU A 84 16.33 2.31 8.71
N ALA A 85 17.18 2.50 9.72
CA ALA A 85 16.81 2.27 11.13
C ALA A 85 15.97 3.41 11.74
N GLN A 86 15.85 4.56 11.06
CA GLN A 86 14.99 5.65 11.53
C GLN A 86 13.52 5.23 11.54
N ARG A 87 12.77 5.67 12.55
CA ARG A 87 11.38 5.22 12.80
C ARG A 87 10.48 6.40 13.11
N LEU A 88 9.21 6.26 12.78
CA LEU A 88 8.17 7.13 13.35
C LEU A 88 7.83 6.66 14.77
N PRO A 89 7.34 7.57 15.64
CA PRO A 89 6.84 7.19 16.96
C PRO A 89 5.77 6.09 16.86
N GLY A 90 6.03 4.94 17.50
CA GLY A 90 5.16 3.76 17.43
C GLY A 90 5.03 3.10 16.05
N GLY A 91 5.79 3.54 15.04
CA GLY A 91 5.73 3.04 13.67
C GLY A 91 6.83 2.04 13.33
N GLU A 92 6.86 1.65 12.05
CA GLU A 92 7.92 0.85 11.43
C GLU A 92 9.13 1.73 11.07
N SER A 93 10.30 1.09 11.02
CA SER A 93 11.49 1.61 10.35
C SER A 93 11.49 1.22 8.87
N GLY A 94 12.37 1.84 8.08
CA GLY A 94 12.59 1.43 6.69
C GLY A 94 13.10 0.00 6.60
N GLN A 95 13.92 -0.43 7.58
CA GLN A 95 14.40 -1.81 7.67
C GLN A 95 13.25 -2.79 7.93
N ASP A 96 12.35 -2.48 8.87
CA ASP A 96 11.19 -3.34 9.17
C ASP A 96 10.32 -3.58 7.91
N VAL A 97 10.14 -2.53 7.09
CA VAL A 97 9.41 -2.64 5.81
C VAL A 97 10.15 -3.52 4.81
N LEU A 98 11.47 -3.34 4.67
CA LEU A 98 12.27 -4.12 3.72
C LEU A 98 12.38 -5.59 4.12
N ASP A 99 12.61 -5.88 5.40
CA ASP A 99 12.69 -7.25 5.95
C ASP A 99 11.41 -8.04 5.70
N ARG A 100 10.27 -7.34 5.64
CA ARG A 100 8.97 -7.94 5.35
C ARG A 100 8.67 -8.05 3.85
N PHE A 101 9.15 -7.10 3.04
CA PHE A 101 8.77 -6.99 1.63
C PHE A 101 9.72 -7.75 0.69
N LEU A 102 11.01 -7.85 1.04
CA LEU A 102 12.03 -8.51 0.23
C LEU A 102 12.28 -9.96 0.70
N PRO A 103 12.54 -10.90 -0.22
CA PRO A 103 12.94 -12.27 0.09
C PRO A 103 14.38 -12.40 0.58
#